data_AF-A0A2E7MP12-F1
#
_entry.id   AF-A0A2E7MP12-F1
#
_cell.length_a   1.000
_cell.length_b   1.000
_cell.length_c   1.000
_cell.angle_alpha   90.00
_cell.angle_beta   90.00
_cell.angle_gamma   90.00
#
_symmetry.space_group_name_H-M   'P 1'
#
loop_
_entity.id
_entity.type
_entity.pdbx_description
1 polymer ?
#
loop_
_entity_poly.entity_id
_entity_poly.type
_entity_poly.pdbx_seq_one_letter_code
_entity_poly.pdbx_strand_id
1 'polypeptide(L)'
;MKKLGIMLLVCWMWGCAEKPDELTPYIQKVKPLEQKYQEKLAQYGKYLHTEGMTSMAKDIGQVIEDYQKDLEAVGIPEDKYLKAAHNNLMRALKTATKKLVEPDFPTFVPSAQKQVKFIEKAVKKNYNQHLRKQWENAGKTEPFPLQWPGEE
;
A
#
# COMPACT_ATOMS: atom_id res chain seq x y z
N MET A 1 31.97 9.05 -59.87
CA MET A 1 31.08 9.60 -58.84
C MET A 1 31.35 8.87 -57.53
N LYS A 2 31.85 9.60 -56.53
CA LYS A 2 32.19 9.11 -55.17
C LYS A 2 30.90 8.99 -54.36
N LYS A 3 30.66 7.84 -53.71
CA LYS A 3 29.79 7.77 -52.52
C LYS A 3 30.42 6.79 -51.51
N LEU A 4 31.20 7.37 -50.61
CA LEU A 4 31.57 6.75 -49.33
C LEU A 4 30.30 6.61 -48.50
N GLY A 5 29.88 5.39 -48.22
CA GLY A 5 28.88 5.10 -47.19
C GLY A 5 29.57 5.05 -45.83
N ILE A 6 29.27 6.03 -44.99
CA ILE A 6 29.79 6.18 -43.63
C ILE A 6 29.28 5.01 -42.77
N MET A 7 30.21 4.22 -42.24
CA MET A 7 29.97 3.14 -41.29
C MET A 7 29.74 3.78 -39.91
N LEU A 8 28.48 3.83 -39.47
CA LEU A 8 28.08 4.36 -38.16
C LEU A 8 28.55 3.41 -37.06
N LEU A 9 29.60 3.87 -36.37
CA LEU A 9 30.17 3.30 -35.16
C LEU A 9 29.20 3.58 -34.00
N VAL A 10 28.31 2.63 -33.68
CA VAL A 10 27.45 2.72 -32.50
C VAL A 10 28.30 2.35 -31.28
N CYS A 11 28.70 3.37 -30.53
CA CYS A 11 29.36 3.25 -29.24
C CYS A 11 28.54 2.34 -28.32
N TRP A 12 29.15 1.24 -27.88
CA TRP A 12 28.71 0.47 -26.73
C TRP A 12 28.83 1.37 -25.49
N MET A 13 27.75 2.08 -25.16
CA MET A 13 27.64 2.72 -23.86
C MET A 13 27.63 1.61 -22.80
N TRP A 14 28.68 1.62 -21.98
CA TRP A 14 28.74 0.98 -20.69
C TRP A 14 27.50 1.36 -19.87
N GLY A 15 26.49 0.50 -19.88
CA GLY A 15 25.41 0.55 -18.91
C GLY A 15 25.97 0.02 -17.58
N CYS A 16 26.41 0.93 -16.71
CA CYS A 16 26.38 0.66 -15.28
C CYS A 16 25.01 0.07 -14.96
N ALA A 17 24.98 -1.15 -14.43
CA ALA A 17 23.75 -1.86 -14.11
C ALA A 17 23.03 -1.14 -12.96
N GLU A 18 22.36 -0.03 -13.26
CA GLU A 18 21.32 0.52 -12.40
C GLU A 18 20.25 -0.54 -12.27
N LYS A 19 19.94 -0.93 -11.03
CA LYS A 19 18.82 -1.81 -10.77
C LYS A 19 17.56 -1.16 -11.35
N PRO A 20 16.72 -1.91 -12.07
CA PRO A 20 15.48 -1.37 -12.60
C PRO A 20 14.62 -0.78 -11.47
N ASP A 21 13.98 0.36 -11.75
CA ASP A 21 13.07 1.04 -10.80
C ASP A 21 11.83 0.16 -10.55
N GLU A 22 11.85 -0.58 -9.43
CA GLU A 22 10.69 -1.35 -8.95
C GLU A 22 9.71 -0.52 -8.13
N LEU A 23 10.13 0.64 -7.61
CA LEU A 23 9.35 1.45 -6.69
C LEU A 23 8.16 2.10 -7.39
N THR A 24 8.39 2.76 -8.52
CA THR A 24 7.32 3.47 -9.24
C THR A 24 6.21 2.52 -9.72
N PRO A 25 6.52 1.39 -10.39
CA PRO A 25 5.50 0.43 -10.81
C PRO A 25 4.75 -0.20 -9.62
N TYR A 26 5.45 -0.46 -8.52
CA TYR A 26 4.82 -1.00 -7.31
C TYR A 26 3.80 0.00 -6.73
N ILE A 27 4.18 1.27 -6.60
CA ILE A 27 3.30 2.34 -6.12
C ILE A 27 2.05 2.48 -7.00
N GLN A 28 2.20 2.42 -8.32
CA GLN A 28 1.09 2.50 -9.26
C GLN A 28 0.09 1.35 -9.08
N LYS A 29 0.56 0.14 -8.76
CA LYS A 29 -0.31 -1.02 -8.50
C LYS A 29 -1.06 -0.92 -7.17
N VAL A 30 -0.45 -0.35 -6.14
CA VAL A 30 -1.04 -0.29 -4.79
C VAL A 30 -1.91 0.94 -4.56
N LYS A 31 -1.72 2.02 -5.33
CA LYS A 31 -2.49 3.26 -5.21
C LYS A 31 -4.02 3.05 -5.35
N PRO A 32 -4.53 2.24 -6.30
CA PRO A 32 -5.96 1.93 -6.36
C PRO A 32 -6.46 1.19 -5.12
N LEU A 33 -5.63 0.36 -4.48
CA LEU A 33 -5.99 -0.36 -3.26
C LEU A 33 -6.10 0.58 -2.06
N GLU A 34 -5.24 1.59 -1.98
CA GLU A 34 -5.37 2.66 -0.99
C GLU A 34 -6.72 3.36 -1.12
N GLN A 35 -7.03 3.86 -2.32
CA GLN A 35 -8.29 4.57 -2.57
C GLN A 35 -9.51 3.69 -2.25
N LYS A 36 -9.47 2.41 -2.63
CA LYS A 36 -10.58 1.48 -2.37
C LYS A 36 -10.72 1.11 -0.89
N TYR A 37 -9.64 0.67 -0.25
CA TYR A 37 -9.70 0.02 1.06
C TYR A 37 -9.36 0.94 2.21
N GLN A 38 -8.37 1.81 2.08
CA GLN A 38 -7.99 2.70 3.18
C GLN A 38 -9.05 3.77 3.41
N GLU A 39 -9.68 4.30 2.36
CA GLU A 39 -10.85 5.20 2.48
C GLU A 39 -12.01 4.52 3.20
N LYS A 40 -12.33 3.29 2.80
CA LYS A 40 -13.41 2.52 3.42
C LYS A 40 -13.12 2.20 4.89
N LEU A 41 -11.88 1.81 5.23
CA LEU A 41 -11.45 1.60 6.61
C LEU A 41 -11.45 2.88 7.45
N ALA A 42 -11.06 4.01 6.87
CA ALA A 42 -11.14 5.31 7.54
C ALA A 42 -12.60 5.72 7.82
N GLN A 43 -13.50 5.50 6.87
CA GLN A 43 -14.94 5.70 7.06
C GLN A 43 -15.52 4.79 8.14
N TYR A 44 -15.11 3.51 8.19
CA TYR A 44 -15.54 2.58 9.23
C TYR A 44 -15.03 2.99 10.60
N GLY A 45 -13.81 3.52 10.66
CA GLY A 45 -13.30 4.20 11.84
C GLY A 45 -14.29 5.26 12.34
N LYS A 46 -14.80 6.13 11.46
CA LYS A 46 -15.81 7.15 11.83
C LYS A 46 -17.12 6.52 12.30
N TYR A 47 -17.70 5.60 11.53
CA TYR A 47 -18.98 4.95 11.90
C TYR A 47 -18.92 4.23 13.24
N LEU A 48 -17.80 3.58 13.55
CA LEU A 48 -17.62 2.89 14.81
C LEU A 48 -17.50 3.84 16.02
N HIS A 49 -17.19 5.12 15.81
CA HIS A 49 -17.16 6.14 16.86
C HIS A 49 -18.47 6.95 16.95
N THR A 50 -19.42 6.72 16.04
CA THR A 50 -20.70 7.43 16.01
C THR A 50 -21.83 6.54 16.49
N GLU A 51 -22.57 7.00 17.48
CA GLU A 51 -23.73 6.29 18.02
C GLU A 51 -24.77 6.01 16.92
N GLY A 52 -25.34 4.80 16.92
CA GLY A 52 -26.34 4.37 15.92
C GLY A 52 -25.80 4.02 14.53
N MET A 53 -24.49 4.18 14.26
CA MET A 53 -23.90 3.90 12.93
C MET A 53 -23.11 2.58 12.85
N THR A 54 -23.04 1.81 13.93
CA THR A 54 -22.22 0.59 14.02
C THR A 54 -22.56 -0.46 12.96
N SER A 55 -23.83 -0.54 12.54
CA SER A 55 -24.29 -1.45 11.48
C SER A 55 -23.68 -1.17 10.11
N MET A 56 -23.17 0.04 9.88
CA MET A 56 -22.52 0.44 8.62
C MET A 56 -21.12 -0.17 8.46
N ALA A 57 -20.53 -0.72 9.53
CA ALA A 57 -19.20 -1.33 9.53
C ALA A 57 -19.25 -2.86 9.69
N LYS A 58 -20.42 -3.50 9.49
CA LYS A 58 -20.61 -4.94 9.73
C LYS A 58 -19.77 -5.84 8.80
N ASP A 59 -19.45 -5.38 7.61
CA ASP A 59 -18.63 -6.08 6.60
C ASP A 59 -17.13 -5.75 6.72
N ILE A 60 -16.69 -5.08 7.79
CA ILE A 60 -15.28 -4.70 7.98
C ILE A 60 -14.33 -5.90 7.86
N GLY A 61 -14.73 -7.08 8.31
CA GLY A 61 -13.95 -8.31 8.14
C GLY A 61 -13.68 -8.62 6.69
N GLN A 62 -14.73 -8.64 5.87
CA GLN A 62 -14.63 -8.85 4.42
C GLN A 62 -13.76 -7.79 3.75
N VAL A 63 -13.88 -6.53 4.15
CA VAL A 63 -13.06 -5.43 3.61
C VAL A 63 -11.57 -5.64 3.90
N ILE A 64 -11.22 -6.11 5.09
CA ILE A 64 -9.82 -6.37 5.45
C ILE A 64 -9.29 -7.60 4.69
N GLU A 65 -10.10 -8.65 4.53
CA GLU A 65 -9.75 -9.85 3.77
C GLU A 65 -9.57 -9.56 2.28
N ASP A 66 -10.49 -8.81 1.68
CA ASP A 66 -10.40 -8.37 0.29
C ASP A 66 -9.17 -7.48 0.07
N TYR A 67 -8.87 -6.60 1.03
CA TYR A 67 -7.64 -5.81 0.96
C TYR A 67 -6.40 -6.69 0.99
N GLN A 68 -6.36 -7.69 1.88
CA GLN A 68 -5.25 -8.62 1.94
C GLN A 68 -5.08 -9.40 0.63
N LYS A 69 -6.19 -9.91 0.06
CA LYS A 69 -6.18 -10.68 -1.18
C LYS A 69 -5.75 -9.84 -2.39
N ASP A 70 -6.29 -8.63 -2.51
CA ASP A 70 -5.93 -7.75 -3.61
C ASP A 70 -4.47 -7.25 -3.47
N LEU A 71 -3.99 -7.04 -2.24
CA LEU A 71 -2.59 -6.73 -2.00
C LEU A 71 -1.68 -7.91 -2.37
N GLU A 72 -2.05 -9.14 -2.03
CA GLU A 72 -1.32 -10.35 -2.45
C GLU A 72 -1.26 -10.45 -3.99
N ALA A 73 -2.35 -10.12 -4.68
CA ALA A 73 -2.43 -10.13 -6.14
C ALA A 73 -1.54 -9.07 -6.83
N VAL A 74 -1.09 -8.03 -6.12
CA VAL A 74 -0.09 -7.07 -6.65
C VAL A 74 1.25 -7.77 -6.95
N GLY A 75 1.52 -8.86 -6.25
CA GLY A 75 2.79 -9.58 -6.27
C GLY A 75 3.81 -8.96 -5.30
N ILE A 76 4.69 -9.82 -4.79
CA ILE A 76 5.75 -9.42 -3.87
C ILE A 76 6.90 -8.81 -4.70
N PRO A 77 7.31 -7.55 -4.44
CA PRO A 77 8.45 -6.92 -5.13
C PRO A 77 9.76 -7.66 -4.85
N GLU A 78 10.76 -7.55 -5.73
CA GLU A 78 12.07 -8.16 -5.48
C GLU A 78 12.98 -7.28 -4.63
N ASP A 79 12.85 -5.95 -4.75
CA ASP A 79 13.53 -5.02 -3.85
C ASP A 79 13.23 -5.33 -2.38
N LYS A 80 14.30 -5.48 -1.58
CA LYS A 80 14.21 -5.92 -0.19
C LYS A 80 13.41 -4.95 0.70
N TYR A 81 13.45 -3.65 0.41
CA TYR A 81 12.76 -2.64 1.19
C TYR A 81 11.27 -2.63 0.84
N LEU A 82 10.94 -2.74 -0.45
CA LEU A 82 9.57 -2.88 -0.91
C LEU A 82 8.94 -4.19 -0.40
N LYS A 83 9.67 -5.30 -0.50
CA LYS A 83 9.29 -6.62 0.03
C LYS A 83 9.01 -6.57 1.53
N ALA A 84 9.86 -5.89 2.31
CA ALA A 84 9.64 -5.71 3.74
C ALA A 84 8.39 -4.87 4.04
N ALA A 85 8.19 -3.75 3.34
CA ALA A 85 7.00 -2.92 3.51
C ALA A 85 5.72 -3.69 3.17
N HIS A 86 5.70 -4.39 2.03
CA HIS A 86 4.60 -5.24 1.59
C HIS A 86 4.24 -6.31 2.63
N ASN A 87 5.23 -7.08 3.08
CA ASN A 87 5.02 -8.16 4.05
C ASN A 87 4.54 -7.64 5.41
N ASN A 88 4.99 -6.46 5.83
CA ASN A 88 4.52 -5.84 7.06
C ASN A 88 3.03 -5.47 6.97
N LEU A 89 2.58 -4.92 5.85
CA LEU A 89 1.17 -4.62 5.64
C LEU A 89 0.33 -5.90 5.55
N MET A 90 0.76 -6.89 4.77
CA MET A 90 0.11 -8.21 4.70
C MET A 90 -0.05 -8.85 6.08
N ARG A 91 0.99 -8.81 6.91
CA ARG A 91 0.94 -9.33 8.28
C ARG A 91 -0.04 -8.54 9.16
N ALA A 92 -0.11 -7.22 8.98
CA ALA A 92 -1.03 -6.38 9.73
C ALA A 92 -2.49 -6.72 9.38
N LEU A 93 -2.81 -6.84 8.09
CA LEU A 93 -4.15 -7.22 7.62
C LEU A 93 -4.55 -8.61 8.12
N LYS A 94 -3.65 -9.60 8.00
CA LYS A 94 -3.89 -10.95 8.52
C LYS A 94 -4.13 -10.97 10.04
N THR A 95 -3.35 -10.17 10.78
CA THR A 95 -3.49 -10.08 12.24
C THR A 95 -4.80 -9.40 12.63
N ALA A 96 -5.18 -8.35 11.90
CA ALA A 96 -6.43 -7.63 12.11
C ALA A 96 -7.63 -8.54 11.89
N THR A 97 -7.66 -9.26 10.77
CA THR A 97 -8.70 -10.26 10.45
C THR A 97 -8.83 -11.30 11.56
N LYS A 98 -7.72 -11.93 11.98
CA LYS A 98 -7.72 -12.95 13.04
C LYS A 98 -8.25 -12.44 14.39
N LYS A 99 -8.06 -11.15 14.69
CA LYS A 99 -8.42 -10.54 15.97
C LYS A 99 -9.74 -9.79 15.93
N LEU A 100 -10.31 -9.62 14.75
CA LEU A 100 -11.62 -9.04 14.59
C LEU A 100 -12.64 -10.02 15.17
N VAL A 101 -13.54 -9.49 15.98
CA VAL A 101 -14.67 -10.25 16.55
C VAL A 101 -15.82 -10.18 15.55
N GLU A 102 -16.72 -11.17 15.54
CA GLU A 102 -17.89 -11.16 14.65
C GLU A 102 -18.90 -10.04 15.03
N PRO A 103 -19.64 -9.48 14.06
CA PRO A 103 -20.53 -8.32 14.29
C PRO A 103 -21.64 -8.49 15.32
N ASP A 104 -22.04 -9.72 15.60
CA ASP A 104 -23.11 -10.11 16.51
C ASP A 104 -22.68 -10.22 17.98
N PHE A 105 -21.37 -10.16 18.27
CA PHE A 105 -20.87 -10.15 19.64
C PHE A 105 -20.88 -8.75 20.25
N PRO A 106 -21.13 -8.63 21.57
CA PRO A 106 -21.17 -7.34 22.27
C PRO A 106 -19.83 -6.59 22.26
N THR A 107 -18.72 -7.29 22.02
CA THR A 107 -17.37 -6.72 21.95
C THR A 107 -16.93 -6.39 20.52
N PHE A 108 -17.83 -6.49 19.52
CA PHE A 108 -17.52 -6.19 18.12
C PHE A 108 -16.97 -4.78 17.94
N VAL A 109 -17.71 -3.76 18.37
CA VAL A 109 -17.35 -2.35 18.17
C VAL A 109 -15.95 -2.02 18.72
N PRO A 110 -15.63 -2.29 20.01
CA PRO A 110 -14.29 -2.01 20.51
C PRO A 110 -13.20 -2.87 19.84
N SER A 111 -13.53 -4.08 19.39
CA SER A 111 -12.59 -4.91 18.61
C SER A 111 -12.30 -4.29 17.24
N ALA A 112 -13.35 -3.93 16.50
CA ALA A 112 -13.27 -3.34 15.17
C ALA A 112 -12.51 -2.01 15.18
N GLN A 113 -12.81 -1.11 16.12
CA GLN A 113 -12.05 0.14 16.31
C GLN A 113 -10.56 -0.13 16.52
N LYS A 114 -10.22 -1.12 17.36
CA LYS A 114 -8.84 -1.50 17.63
C LYS A 114 -8.14 -2.04 16.37
N GLN A 115 -8.83 -2.83 15.57
CA GLN A 115 -8.25 -3.37 14.32
C GLN A 115 -8.08 -2.28 13.25
N VAL A 116 -9.06 -1.38 13.06
CA VAL A 116 -8.91 -0.23 12.16
C VAL A 116 -7.69 0.60 12.54
N LYS A 117 -7.56 0.97 13.82
CA LYS A 117 -6.42 1.74 14.33
C LYS A 117 -5.09 1.01 14.17
N PHE A 118 -5.09 -0.31 14.31
CA PHE A 118 -3.90 -1.13 14.11
C PHE A 118 -3.46 -1.14 12.63
N ILE A 119 -4.41 -1.28 11.70
CA ILE A 119 -4.14 -1.20 10.26
C ILE A 119 -3.66 0.21 9.88
N GLU A 120 -4.36 1.26 10.32
CA GLU A 120 -3.97 2.65 10.08
C GLU A 120 -2.52 2.90 10.52
N LYS A 121 -2.15 2.48 11.74
CA LYS A 121 -0.78 2.64 12.23
C LYS A 121 0.23 1.88 11.38
N ALA A 122 -0.12 0.66 10.95
CA ALA A 122 0.75 -0.13 10.09
C ALA A 122 0.95 0.54 8.72
N VAL A 123 -0.12 1.07 8.11
CA VAL A 123 -0.04 1.79 6.84
C VAL A 123 0.80 3.05 7.00
N LYS A 124 0.46 3.94 7.95
CA LYS A 124 1.16 5.21 8.13
C LYS A 124 2.64 5.04 8.44
N LYS A 125 2.96 4.25 9.47
CA LYS A 125 4.34 4.17 10.02
C LYS A 125 5.22 3.16 9.30
N ASN A 126 4.67 2.04 8.85
CA ASN A 126 5.48 0.93 8.35
C ASN A 126 5.40 0.78 6.84
N TYR A 127 4.36 1.30 6.20
CA TYR A 127 4.17 1.18 4.76
C TYR A 127 4.48 2.50 4.06
N ASN A 128 3.61 3.51 4.22
CA ASN A 128 3.73 4.81 3.55
C ASN A 128 5.03 5.52 3.92
N GLN A 129 5.41 5.57 5.20
CA GLN A 129 6.66 6.22 5.61
C GLN A 129 7.91 5.52 5.02
N HIS A 130 7.92 4.18 4.93
CA HIS A 130 9.06 3.48 4.33
C HIS A 130 9.13 3.70 2.82
N LEU A 131 7.99 3.62 2.13
CA LEU A 131 7.92 3.87 0.69
C LEU A 131 8.26 5.33 0.35
N ARG A 132 7.84 6.29 1.18
CA ARG A 132 8.20 7.71 1.06
C ARG A 132 9.71 7.92 1.17
N LYS A 133 10.36 7.30 2.15
CA LYS A 133 11.83 7.34 2.27
C LYS A 133 12.52 6.79 1.02
N GLN A 134 12.01 5.69 0.45
CA GLN A 134 12.57 5.15 -0.80
C GLN A 134 12.32 6.08 -1.98
N TRP A 135 11.17 6.74 -2.03
CA TRP A 135 10.82 7.74 -3.05
C TRP A 135 11.77 8.94 -3.03
N GLU A 136 12.04 9.47 -1.84
CA GLU A 136 13.00 10.55 -1.62
C GLU A 136 14.43 10.11 -1.97
N ASN A 137 14.84 8.92 -1.52
CA ASN A 137 16.17 8.36 -1.81
C ASN A 137 16.39 8.07 -3.30
N ALA A 138 15.32 7.78 -4.04
CA ALA A 138 15.36 7.59 -5.49
C ALA A 138 15.40 8.94 -6.26
N GLY A 139 15.51 10.08 -5.56
CA GLY A 139 15.61 11.39 -6.17
C GLY A 139 14.33 11.85 -6.89
N LYS A 140 13.18 11.24 -6.57
CA LYS A 140 11.90 11.62 -7.18
C LYS A 140 11.48 13.00 -6.68
N THR A 141 11.19 13.92 -7.60
CA THR A 141 10.82 15.31 -7.30
C THR A 141 9.32 15.51 -7.15
N GLU A 142 8.52 14.57 -7.66
CA GLU A 142 7.06 14.53 -7.52
C GLU A 142 6.66 14.23 -6.05
N PRO A 143 5.52 14.74 -5.55
CA PRO A 143 5.01 14.38 -4.24
C PRO A 143 4.79 12.87 -4.10
N PHE A 144 5.05 12.34 -2.90
CA PHE A 144 4.81 10.93 -2.63
C PHE A 144 3.30 10.60 -2.71
N PRO A 145 2.88 9.66 -3.57
CA PRO A 145 1.48 9.57 -3.99
C PRO A 145 0.57 8.69 -3.10
N LEU A 146 1.08 8.14 -1.99
CA LEU A 146 0.33 7.29 -1.08
C LEU A 146 0.13 7.98 0.27
N GLN A 147 -1.11 8.07 0.74
CA GLN A 147 -1.44 8.76 1.99
C GLN A 147 -2.67 8.15 2.66
N TRP A 148 -2.70 8.16 3.99
CA TRP A 148 -3.92 7.78 4.67
C TRP A 148 -4.96 8.90 4.52
N PRO A 149 -6.24 8.58 4.25
CA PRO A 149 -7.28 9.59 4.06
C PRO A 149 -7.40 10.58 5.23
N GLY A 150 -7.49 11.87 4.92
CA GLY A 150 -7.65 12.95 5.89
C GLY A 150 -6.35 13.43 6.55
N GLU A 151 -5.19 12.98 6.06
CA GLU A 151 -3.93 13.72 6.27
C GLU A 151 -3.80 14.72 5.11
N GLU A 152 -3.85 16.02 5.40
CA GLU A 152 -3.39 17.12 4.54
C GLU A 152 -2.13 17.73 5.16
#